data_AF-A0A1V5TBY5-F1
#
_entry.id   AF-A0A1V5TBY5-F1
#
_cell.length_a   1.000
_cell.length_b   1.000
_cell.length_c   1.000
_cell.angle_alpha   90.00
_cell.angle_beta   90.00
_cell.angle_gamma   90.00
#
_symmetry.space_group_name_H-M   'P 1'
#
loop_
_entity.id
_entity.type
_entity.pdbx_description
1 polymer ?
#
loop_
_entity_poly.entity_id
_entity_poly.type
_entity_poly.pdbx_seq_one_letter_code
_entity_poly.pdbx_strand_id
1 'polypeptide(L)'
;MVALIVGIILVLFTVFAALPPDIVGFGLGWGADILLFLRGGLPIISAFIGLVAIFIGIADLKDKAEAKREDAAARANAAKKE
;
A
#
# COMPACT_ATOMS: atom_id res chain seq x y z
N MET A 1 -21.76 13.75 10.75
CA MET A 1 -22.65 14.03 9.60
C MET A 1 -21.90 14.75 8.48
N VAL A 2 -21.27 15.90 8.76
CA VAL A 2 -20.61 16.73 7.73
C VAL A 2 -19.55 15.97 6.91
N ALA A 3 -18.63 15.24 7.56
CA ALA A 3 -17.59 14.49 6.84
C ALA A 3 -18.15 13.43 5.88
N LEU A 4 -19.22 12.74 6.27
CA LEU A 4 -19.90 11.75 5.43
C LEU A 4 -20.51 12.42 4.19
N ILE A 5 -21.17 13.56 4.38
CA ILE A 5 -21.77 14.34 3.27
C ILE A 5 -20.69 14.82 2.30
N VAL A 6 -19.60 15.38 2.82
CA VAL A 6 -18.47 15.84 2.00
C VAL A 6 -17.88 14.66 1.21
N GLY A 7 -17.69 13.51 1.86
CA GLY A 7 -17.21 12.29 1.19
C GLY A 7 -18.11 11.87 0.04
N ILE A 8 -19.43 11.82 0.26
CA ILE A 8 -20.40 11.47 -0.78
C ILE A 8 -20.35 12.45 -1.95
N ILE A 9 -20.30 13.76 -1.69
CA ILE A 9 -20.20 14.79 -2.74
C ILE A 9 -18.94 14.60 -3.59
N LEU A 10 -17.79 14.35 -2.97
CA LEU A 10 -16.52 14.14 -3.69
C LEU A 10 -16.53 12.86 -4.54
N VAL A 11 -17.16 11.79 -4.05
CA VAL A 11 -17.34 10.55 -4.83
C VAL A 11 -18.24 10.80 -6.03
N LEU A 12 -19.40 11.46 -5.85
CA LEU A 12 -20.30 11.79 -6.95
C LEU A 12 -19.64 12.71 -7.98
N PHE A 13 -18.86 13.69 -7.54
CA PHE A 13 -18.06 14.52 -8.42
C PHE A 13 -17.03 13.71 -9.22
N THR A 14 -16.36 12.74 -8.57
CA THR A 14 -15.39 11.87 -9.26
C THR A 14 -16.08 11.05 -10.35
N VAL A 15 -17.26 10.50 -10.07
CA VAL A 15 -18.08 9.79 -11.08
C VAL A 15 -18.46 10.73 -12.22
N PHE A 16 -18.98 11.92 -11.92
CA PHE A 16 -19.33 12.93 -12.92
C PHE A 16 -18.13 13.38 -13.77
N ALA A 17 -16.96 13.55 -13.16
CA ALA A 17 -15.74 13.95 -13.85
C ALA A 17 -15.26 12.86 -14.82
N ALA A 18 -15.41 11.59 -14.44
CA ALA A 18 -15.05 10.45 -15.27
C ALA A 18 -16.04 10.15 -16.41
N LEU A 19 -17.28 10.67 -16.34
CA LEU A 19 -18.31 10.41 -17.34
C LEU A 19 -17.94 11.02 -18.72
N PRO A 20 -18.00 10.24 -19.82
CA PRO A 20 -17.76 10.73 -21.17
C PRO A 20 -18.96 11.54 -21.69
N PRO A 21 -18.81 12.84 -22.01
CA PRO A 21 -19.92 13.66 -22.48
C PRO A 21 -20.48 13.22 -23.84
N ASP A 22 -19.70 12.49 -24.63
CA ASP A 22 -20.08 11.87 -25.90
C ASP A 22 -21.07 10.70 -25.76
N ILE A 23 -21.08 10.01 -24.61
CA ILE A 23 -21.97 8.87 -24.36
C ILE A 23 -23.21 9.29 -23.58
N VAL A 24 -23.05 10.19 -22.61
CA VAL A 24 -24.10 10.51 -21.63
C VAL A 24 -24.71 11.90 -21.84
N GLY A 25 -24.15 12.71 -22.75
CA GLY A 25 -24.61 14.07 -23.06
C GLY A 25 -24.24 15.13 -22.02
N PHE A 26 -23.60 14.74 -20.92
CA PHE A 26 -23.08 15.59 -19.85
C PHE A 26 -21.92 14.89 -19.13
N GLY A 27 -21.04 15.66 -18.48
CA GLY A 27 -19.82 15.15 -17.83
C GLY A 27 -18.57 15.88 -18.31
N LEU A 28 -17.46 15.73 -17.59
CA LEU A 28 -16.20 16.41 -17.93
C LEU A 28 -15.32 15.59 -18.89
N GLY A 29 -15.56 14.28 -19.02
CA GLY A 29 -14.80 13.42 -19.93
C GLY A 29 -13.37 13.13 -19.48
N TRP A 30 -13.02 13.43 -18.22
CA TRP A 30 -11.66 13.29 -17.69
C TRP A 30 -11.29 11.85 -17.32
N GLY A 31 -12.13 10.87 -17.68
CA GLY A 31 -11.87 9.47 -17.35
C GLY A 31 -10.51 8.98 -17.85
N ALA A 32 -10.11 9.37 -19.07
CA ALA A 32 -8.82 9.03 -19.64
C ALA A 32 -7.65 9.68 -18.88
N ASP A 33 -7.76 10.96 -18.51
CA ASP A 33 -6.74 11.70 -17.77
C ASP A 33 -6.58 11.18 -16.33
N ILE A 34 -7.69 10.84 -15.66
CA ILE A 34 -7.70 10.19 -14.35
C ILE A 34 -6.95 8.85 -14.43
N LEU A 35 -7.25 8.05 -15.47
CA LEU A 35 -6.61 6.75 -15.65
C LEU A 35 -5.13 6.90 -16.00
N LEU A 36 -4.75 7.90 -16.78
CA LEU A 36 -3.37 8.22 -17.09
C LEU A 36 -2.59 8.61 -15.84
N PHE A 37 -3.15 9.50 -15.01
CA PHE A 37 -2.56 9.89 -13.73
C PHE A 37 -2.41 8.70 -12.80
N LEU A 38 -3.45 7.87 -12.67
CA LEU A 38 -3.42 6.69 -11.82
C LEU A 38 -2.38 5.68 -12.31
N ARG A 39 -2.31 5.43 -13.63
CA ARG A 39 -1.32 4.55 -14.26
C ARG A 39 0.11 5.07 -14.09
N GLY A 40 0.31 6.39 -14.08
CA GLY A 40 1.60 7.01 -13.83
C GLY A 40 2.00 7.01 -12.34
N GLY A 41 1.04 7.26 -11.44
CA GLY A 41 1.28 7.38 -10.00
C GLY A 41 1.40 6.04 -9.27
N LEU A 42 0.60 5.03 -9.67
CA LEU A 42 0.60 3.73 -9.02
C LEU A 42 1.99 3.07 -8.98
N PRO A 43 2.77 2.98 -10.08
CA PRO A 43 4.11 2.39 -10.05
C PRO A 43 5.07 3.12 -9.09
N ILE A 44 4.98 4.45 -8.99
CA ILE A 44 5.83 5.26 -8.12
C ILE A 44 5.53 4.94 -6.65
N ILE A 45 4.24 4.94 -6.28
CA ILE A 45 3.79 4.59 -4.92
C ILE A 45 4.16 3.14 -4.60
N SER A 46 3.99 2.23 -5.57
CA SER A 46 4.29 0.81 -5.42
C SER A 46 5.78 0.58 -5.21
N ALA A 47 6.64 1.27 -5.96
CA ALA A 47 8.09 1.22 -5.79
C ALA A 47 8.51 1.75 -4.41
N PHE A 48 7.92 2.86 -3.96
CA PHE A 48 8.20 3.42 -2.64
C PHE A 48 7.80 2.48 -1.51
N ILE A 49 6.58 1.95 -1.54
CA ILE A 49 6.10 0.97 -0.55
C ILE A 49 6.94 -0.31 -0.60
N GLY A 50 7.25 -0.81 -1.80
CA GLY A 50 8.08 -1.99 -1.99
C GLY A 50 9.48 -1.83 -1.43
N LEU A 51 10.10 -0.66 -1.63
CA LEU A 51 11.42 -0.35 -1.06
C LEU A 51 11.39 -0.36 0.47
N VAL A 52 10.38 0.28 1.07
CA VAL A 52 10.18 0.24 2.53
C VAL A 52 9.97 -1.19 3.04
N ALA A 53 9.16 -1.98 2.33
CA ALA A 53 8.89 -3.37 2.68
C ALA A 53 10.15 -4.26 2.61
N ILE A 54 11.05 -4.03 1.65
CA ILE A 54 12.34 -4.75 1.57
C ILE A 54 13.17 -4.49 2.83
N PHE A 55 13.28 -3.24 3.27
CA PHE A 55 14.05 -2.91 4.47
C PHE A 55 13.46 -3.55 5.73
N ILE A 56 12.13 -3.52 5.88
CA ILE A 56 11.43 -4.18 6.99
C ILE A 56 11.67 -5.70 6.93
N GLY A 57 11.55 -6.31 5.75
CA GLY A 57 11.75 -7.75 5.59
C GLY A 57 13.18 -8.21 5.91
N ILE A 58 14.19 -7.43 5.53
CA ILE A 58 15.60 -7.72 5.88
C ILE A 58 15.81 -7.64 7.40
N ALA A 59 15.25 -6.63 8.06
CA ALA A 59 15.33 -6.49 9.51
C ALA A 59 14.66 -7.68 10.22
N ASP A 60 13.42 -8.00 9.84
CA ASP A 60 12.66 -9.13 10.40
C ASP A 60 13.36 -10.49 10.19
N LEU A 61 14.01 -10.70 9.03
CA LEU A 61 14.80 -11.91 8.77
C LEU A 61 16.04 -12.02 9.67
N LYS A 62 16.76 -10.92 9.88
CA LYS A 62 17.94 -10.90 10.76
C LYS A 62 17.55 -11.15 12.21
N ASP A 63 16.52 -10.46 12.70
CA ASP A 63 16.04 -10.61 14.07
C ASP A 63 15.56 -12.05 14.34
N LYS A 64 14.85 -12.67 13.39
CA LYS A 64 14.45 -14.09 13.48
C LYS A 64 15.63 -15.06 13.48
N ALA A 65 16.67 -14.78 12.71
CA ALA A 65 17.86 -15.63 12.66
C ALA A 65 18.65 -15.56 13.97
N GLU A 66 18.75 -14.36 14.56
CA GLU A 66 19.44 -14.14 15.84
C GLU A 66 18.68 -14.80 17.00
N ALA A 67 17.36 -14.62 17.08
CA ALA A 67 16.53 -15.28 18.08
C ALA A 67 16.66 -16.82 18.05
N LYS A 68 16.65 -17.43 16.85
CA LYS A 68 16.88 -18.88 16.70
C LYS A 68 18.27 -19.32 17.17
N ARG A 69 19.28 -18.48 16.99
CA ARG A 69 20.65 -18.77 17.41
C ARG A 69 20.79 -18.68 18.92
N GLU A 70 20.19 -17.68 19.56
CA GLU A 70 20.17 -17.55 21.02
C GLU A 70 19.42 -18.71 21.68
N ASP A 71 18.27 -19.11 21.14
CA ASP A 71 17.53 -20.29 21.62
C ASP A 71 18.38 -21.57 21.53
N ALA A 72 19.08 -21.77 20.42
CA ALA A 72 19.96 -22.92 20.23
C ALA A 72 21.15 -22.90 21.20
N ALA A 73 21.75 -21.72 21.44
CA ALA A 73 22.85 -21.55 22.37
C ALA A 73 22.42 -21.77 23.84
N ALA A 74 21.24 -21.30 24.21
CA ALA A 74 20.67 -21.53 25.55
C ALA A 74 20.43 -23.02 25.81
N ARG A 75 19.87 -23.75 24.83
CA ARG A 75 19.67 -25.22 24.94
C ARG A 75 21.00 -25.98 25.01
N ALA A 76 21.99 -25.60 24.22
CA ALA A 76 23.31 -26.23 24.24
C ALA A 76 24.07 -25.98 25.56
N ASN A 77 23.93 -24.79 26.15
CA ASN A 77 24.53 -24.48 27.45
C ASN A 77 23.80 -25.16 28.62
N ALA A 78 22.48 -25.36 28.53
CA ALA A 78 21.73 -26.14 29.51
C ALA A 78 22.18 -27.61 29.49
N ALA A 79 22.32 -28.22 28.30
CA ALA A 79 22.74 -29.61 28.14
C ALA A 79 24.21 -29.90 28.53
N LYS A 80 25.05 -28.86 28.68
CA LYS A 80 26.44 -28.99 29.17
C LYS A 80 26.58 -28.83 30.70
N LYS A 81 25.53 -28.38 31.39
CA LYS A 81 25.52 -28.18 32.84
C LYS A 81 24.91 -29.35 33.63
N GLU A 82 24.29 -30.31 32.94
CA GLU A 82 23.97 -31.66 33.47
C GLU A 82 25.12 -32.63 33.18
#